data_AF-A0A7J7VBF6-F1
#
_entry.id   AF-A0A7J7VBF6-F1
#
_cell.length_a   1.000
_cell.length_b   1.000
_cell.length_c   1.000
_cell.angle_alpha   90.00
_cell.angle_beta   90.00
_cell.angle_gamma   90.00
#
_symmetry.space_group_name_H-M   'P 1'
#
loop_
_entity.id
_entity.type
_entity.pdbx_description
1 polymer ?
#
loop_
_entity_poly.entity_id
_entity_poly.type
_entity_poly.pdbx_seq_one_letter_code
_entity_poly.pdbx_strand_id
1 'polypeptide(L)'
;MESERSQRMGNACIPLKRIAYCLCLLSALLLTEGKKPAKPKCPAVCTCTKDNALCENARSIPRTVPPDVISLSFVRSGFTEISEGSFLFTPSLQLLLFTSNSFDVISDDAFIGLPHLEYLFIENNNIKSISRHSFRGLKSLIHLSLANNNLQTLPKDIFKGLDSLTNVDLRGNSFNCDCKLKWLVEWLGHTNATVEDIYCESPPEYKKRKINSLSSKDFDCIITGTSTVVCKPIVIETQLYVIVAQLFGGSHIYKRDGFANKFIKIQDIEILKIRKPNDIETFKIENNWYFVVADSSKAGFTTIYKWNGNGFYSHQSLHAWYRDTDVEYLEIARTPQALRTPHLILSSSSQRPVIYQWNKATQLFINQTDIPNMEDVYAVKHFAVKGDVYICLTRFIGDSKVMKWGGSSFQDIQRMPSRGSMVFQPLQINNYQYAILGSDYSFTQVYNWDAEKAKFVKFQELNVQAPRSFTYVSINKRNFLFASSFKGNTQIYKHVIVDLSA
;
A
#
# COMPACT_ATOMS: atom_id res chain seq x y z
N MET A 1 -66.48 38.28 15.69
CA MET A 1 -67.94 38.50 15.55
C MET A 1 -68.37 37.86 14.25
N GLU A 2 -69.41 37.03 14.36
CA GLU A 2 -70.22 36.31 13.36
C GLU A 2 -70.14 36.83 11.91
N SER A 3 -70.26 36.01 10.87
CA SER A 3 -71.48 35.25 10.59
C SER A 3 -71.28 34.27 9.43
N GLU A 4 -71.87 33.09 9.60
CA GLU A 4 -72.15 32.08 8.60
C GLU A 4 -73.07 32.59 7.47
N ARG A 5 -73.08 31.90 6.31
CA ARG A 5 -74.34 31.48 5.70
C ARG A 5 -74.19 30.27 4.76
N SER A 6 -75.02 29.29 5.05
CA SER A 6 -75.27 28.02 4.37
C SER A 6 -76.31 28.14 3.24
N GLN A 7 -76.21 27.30 2.19
CA GLN A 7 -77.34 26.77 1.38
C GLN A 7 -76.79 25.70 0.41
N ARG A 8 -77.09 24.41 0.63
CA ARG A 8 -78.25 23.59 0.20
C ARG A 8 -78.13 22.96 -1.21
N MET A 9 -78.26 21.63 -1.19
CA MET A 9 -78.34 20.67 -2.30
C MET A 9 -79.62 20.82 -3.14
N GLY A 10 -79.50 20.49 -4.43
CA GLY A 10 -80.61 20.11 -5.31
C GLY A 10 -80.18 18.98 -6.23
N ASN A 11 -80.81 17.80 -6.08
CA ASN A 11 -80.59 16.60 -6.89
C ASN A 11 -81.07 16.81 -8.33
N ALA A 12 -80.29 16.31 -9.31
CA ALA A 12 -80.79 15.99 -10.64
C ALA A 12 -80.25 14.62 -11.09
N CYS A 13 -81.19 13.74 -11.38
CA CYS A 13 -81.07 12.36 -11.84
C CYS A 13 -80.47 12.31 -13.26
N ILE A 14 -79.49 11.43 -13.52
CA ILE A 14 -78.89 11.23 -14.85
C ILE A 14 -79.09 9.75 -15.27
N PRO A 15 -79.47 9.47 -16.54
CA PRO A 15 -80.15 8.24 -16.92
C PRO A 15 -79.23 7.04 -17.23
N LEU A 16 -79.86 5.85 -17.17
CA LEU A 16 -79.37 4.47 -17.31
C LEU A 16 -78.66 4.08 -18.64
N LYS A 17 -77.96 4.99 -19.33
CA LYS A 17 -77.26 4.71 -20.60
C LYS A 17 -75.71 4.75 -20.53
N ARG A 18 -75.13 4.67 -19.33
CA ARG A 18 -73.65 4.64 -19.14
C ARG A 18 -73.08 3.34 -18.57
N ILE A 19 -73.90 2.31 -18.36
CA ILE A 19 -73.41 1.00 -17.85
C ILE A 19 -73.05 0.03 -18.99
N ALA A 20 -73.58 0.22 -20.20
CA ALA A 20 -73.28 -0.65 -21.34
C ALA A 20 -71.92 -0.38 -22.02
N TYR A 21 -71.27 0.77 -21.77
CA TYR A 21 -69.94 1.07 -22.33
C TYR A 21 -68.78 0.58 -21.44
N CYS A 22 -69.02 0.29 -20.15
CA CYS A 22 -67.99 -0.25 -19.26
C CYS A 22 -67.82 -1.78 -19.39
N LEU A 23 -68.82 -2.51 -19.89
CA LEU A 23 -68.76 -3.97 -20.03
C LEU A 23 -68.10 -4.45 -21.35
N CYS A 24 -68.00 -3.60 -22.37
CA CYS A 24 -67.22 -3.91 -23.59
C CYS A 24 -65.74 -3.49 -23.51
N LEU A 25 -65.36 -2.65 -22.54
CA LEU A 25 -63.95 -2.34 -22.26
C LEU A 25 -63.31 -3.34 -21.28
N LEU A 26 -64.14 -4.09 -20.52
CA LEU A 26 -63.69 -5.18 -19.64
C LEU A 26 -63.54 -6.54 -20.36
N SER A 27 -64.17 -6.72 -21.53
CA SER A 27 -63.93 -7.90 -22.38
C SER A 27 -62.78 -7.73 -23.38
N ALA A 28 -62.30 -6.49 -23.61
CA ALA A 28 -61.12 -6.20 -24.43
C ALA A 28 -59.79 -6.23 -23.65
N LEU A 29 -59.84 -6.38 -22.31
CA LEU A 29 -58.67 -6.51 -21.43
C LEU A 29 -58.33 -7.96 -21.04
N LEU A 30 -59.03 -8.95 -21.59
CA LEU A 30 -58.77 -10.39 -21.36
C LEU A 30 -58.19 -11.13 -22.58
N LEU A 31 -57.70 -10.40 -23.59
CA LEU A 31 -56.94 -10.96 -24.72
C LEU A 31 -55.61 -10.25 -24.95
N THR A 32 -54.98 -9.73 -23.90
CA THR A 32 -53.52 -9.64 -23.91
C THR A 32 -53.01 -11.02 -23.55
N GLU A 33 -52.71 -11.83 -24.56
CA GLU A 33 -51.71 -12.88 -24.39
C GLU A 33 -50.53 -12.24 -23.66
N GLY A 34 -50.35 -12.61 -22.39
CA GLY A 34 -49.17 -12.24 -21.65
C GLY A 34 -47.99 -12.72 -22.47
N LYS A 35 -47.33 -11.80 -23.19
CA LYS A 35 -46.03 -12.06 -23.79
C LYS A 35 -45.15 -12.45 -22.62
N LYS A 36 -44.95 -13.76 -22.44
CA LYS A 36 -43.96 -14.31 -21.52
C LYS A 36 -42.69 -13.47 -21.71
N PRO A 37 -42.07 -12.95 -20.65
CA PRO A 37 -40.82 -12.21 -20.79
C PRO A 37 -39.91 -13.03 -21.68
N ALA A 38 -39.45 -12.43 -22.78
CA ALA A 38 -38.65 -13.13 -23.77
C ALA A 38 -37.49 -13.79 -23.02
N LYS A 39 -37.43 -15.13 -23.03
CA LYS A 39 -36.37 -15.86 -22.32
C LYS A 39 -35.04 -15.27 -22.78
N PRO A 40 -34.17 -14.83 -21.86
CA PRO A 40 -32.87 -14.28 -22.23
C PRO A 40 -32.18 -15.25 -23.17
N LYS A 41 -31.82 -14.76 -24.34
CA LYS A 41 -31.16 -15.56 -25.37
C LYS A 41 -29.74 -15.85 -24.90
N CYS A 42 -29.28 -17.08 -25.12
CA CYS A 42 -27.91 -17.46 -24.83
C CYS A 42 -26.93 -16.46 -25.49
N PRO A 43 -25.93 -15.93 -24.77
CA PRO A 43 -24.94 -15.03 -25.35
C PRO A 43 -24.20 -15.71 -26.51
N ALA A 44 -23.81 -14.95 -27.54
CA ALA A 44 -23.14 -15.49 -28.73
C ALA A 44 -21.80 -16.19 -28.43
N VAL A 45 -21.13 -15.81 -27.33
CA VAL A 45 -19.87 -16.41 -26.86
C VAL A 45 -20.11 -17.64 -25.98
N CYS A 46 -21.37 -18.06 -25.79
CA CYS A 46 -21.73 -19.15 -24.90
C CYS A 46 -22.57 -20.20 -25.63
N THR A 47 -22.47 -21.43 -25.14
CA THR A 47 -23.36 -22.55 -25.47
C THR A 47 -24.19 -22.85 -24.23
N CYS A 48 -25.51 -22.68 -24.31
CA CYS A 48 -26.40 -22.85 -23.18
C CYS A 48 -27.32 -24.05 -23.36
N THR A 49 -27.54 -24.79 -22.28
CA THR A 49 -28.65 -25.73 -22.11
C THR A 49 -29.69 -25.09 -21.17
N LYS A 50 -30.65 -25.88 -20.68
CA LYS A 50 -31.60 -25.43 -19.66
C LYS A 50 -30.89 -25.04 -18.36
N ASP A 51 -29.90 -25.82 -17.95
CA ASP A 51 -29.32 -25.74 -16.62
C ASP A 51 -27.86 -25.26 -16.63
N ASN A 52 -27.19 -25.31 -17.80
CA ASN A 52 -25.77 -25.01 -17.93
C ASN A 52 -25.49 -23.93 -18.98
N ALA A 53 -24.45 -23.15 -18.77
CA ALA A 53 -23.88 -22.27 -19.79
C ALA A 53 -22.35 -22.41 -19.82
N LEU A 54 -21.81 -22.71 -21.01
CA LEU A 54 -20.36 -22.75 -21.26
C LEU A 54 -19.97 -21.58 -22.16
N CYS A 55 -19.22 -20.63 -21.63
CA CYS A 55 -18.75 -19.46 -22.35
C CYS A 55 -17.27 -19.60 -22.71
N GLU A 56 -16.95 -19.41 -23.98
CA GLU A 56 -15.58 -19.51 -24.49
C GLU A 56 -15.17 -18.21 -25.20
N ASN A 57 -13.93 -17.76 -24.98
CA ASN A 57 -13.41 -16.53 -25.61
C ASN A 57 -14.25 -15.27 -25.31
N ALA A 58 -14.92 -15.24 -24.16
CA ALA A 58 -15.73 -14.11 -23.73
C ALA A 58 -14.83 -12.90 -23.42
N ARG A 59 -15.12 -11.74 -24.03
CA ARG A 59 -14.37 -10.48 -23.80
C ARG A 59 -14.73 -9.80 -22.47
N SER A 60 -15.89 -10.12 -21.93
CA SER A 60 -16.41 -9.66 -20.64
C SER A 60 -17.40 -10.69 -20.10
N ILE A 61 -17.69 -10.64 -18.80
CA ILE A 61 -18.69 -11.50 -18.17
C ILE A 61 -20.08 -11.09 -18.71
N PRO A 62 -20.79 -11.95 -19.47
CA PRO A 62 -22.01 -11.56 -20.14
C PRO A 62 -23.17 -11.41 -19.15
N ARG A 63 -23.83 -10.23 -19.15
CA ARG A 63 -25.03 -9.97 -18.32
C ARG A 63 -26.31 -10.61 -18.85
N THR A 64 -26.23 -11.23 -20.03
CA THR A 64 -27.36 -11.84 -20.75
C THR A 64 -27.36 -13.37 -20.65
N VAL A 65 -26.51 -13.97 -19.82
CA VAL A 65 -26.62 -15.39 -19.49
C VAL A 65 -28.02 -15.62 -18.88
N PRO A 66 -28.74 -16.69 -19.27
CA PRO A 66 -30.05 -16.96 -18.69
C PRO A 66 -29.98 -17.06 -17.15
N PRO A 67 -30.86 -16.37 -16.40
CA PRO A 67 -30.74 -16.23 -14.95
C PRO A 67 -31.05 -17.53 -14.19
N ASP A 68 -31.69 -18.49 -14.86
CA ASP A 68 -32.11 -19.79 -14.35
C ASP A 68 -31.04 -20.88 -14.46
N VAL A 69 -29.89 -20.60 -15.09
CA VAL A 69 -28.78 -21.56 -15.12
C VAL A 69 -28.22 -21.78 -13.72
N ILE A 70 -27.91 -23.05 -13.43
CA ILE A 70 -27.34 -23.47 -12.15
C ILE A 70 -25.82 -23.70 -12.26
N SER A 71 -25.29 -23.84 -13.48
CA SER A 71 -23.87 -24.07 -13.73
C SER A 71 -23.37 -23.15 -14.84
N LEU A 72 -22.29 -22.43 -14.57
CA LEU A 72 -21.68 -21.50 -15.51
C LEU A 72 -20.17 -21.71 -15.58
N SER A 73 -19.65 -21.87 -16.80
CA SER A 73 -18.24 -22.13 -17.07
C SER A 73 -17.65 -21.08 -18.00
N PHE A 74 -16.45 -20.59 -17.69
CA PHE A 74 -15.66 -19.67 -18.50
C PHE A 74 -14.31 -20.28 -18.89
N VAL A 75 -14.09 -20.39 -20.19
CA VAL A 75 -12.89 -21.01 -20.77
C VAL A 75 -12.21 -20.05 -21.73
N ARG A 76 -10.88 -19.87 -21.63
CA ARG A 76 -10.10 -19.03 -22.55
C ARG A 76 -10.65 -17.61 -22.72
N SER A 77 -11.14 -17.01 -21.64
CA SER A 77 -11.76 -15.68 -21.66
C SER A 77 -10.72 -14.57 -21.87
N GLY A 78 -11.16 -13.48 -22.51
CA GLY A 78 -10.34 -12.29 -22.77
C GLY A 78 -10.46 -11.20 -21.71
N PHE A 79 -11.39 -11.30 -20.76
CA PHE A 79 -11.44 -10.37 -19.62
C PHE A 79 -10.36 -10.73 -18.59
N THR A 80 -9.72 -9.70 -18.04
CA THR A 80 -8.64 -9.86 -17.07
C THR A 80 -9.05 -9.54 -15.63
N GLU A 81 -10.28 -9.10 -15.39
CA GLU A 81 -10.77 -8.77 -14.05
C GLU A 81 -12.15 -9.40 -13.80
N ILE A 82 -12.36 -9.88 -12.56
CA ILE A 82 -13.68 -10.20 -12.02
C ILE A 82 -14.01 -9.16 -10.96
N SER A 83 -14.83 -8.18 -11.34
CA SER A 83 -15.22 -7.05 -10.47
C SER A 83 -16.34 -7.44 -9.49
N GLU A 84 -16.61 -6.57 -8.52
CA GLU A 84 -17.71 -6.72 -7.57
C GLU A 84 -19.05 -7.04 -8.27
N GLY A 85 -19.82 -7.99 -7.72
CA GLY A 85 -21.17 -8.29 -8.20
C GLY A 85 -21.26 -8.75 -9.65
N SER A 86 -20.20 -9.34 -10.22
CA SER A 86 -20.15 -9.76 -11.63
C SER A 86 -21.24 -10.78 -12.00
N PHE A 87 -21.79 -11.51 -11.03
CA PHE A 87 -22.75 -12.60 -11.21
C PHE A 87 -24.15 -12.30 -10.66
N LEU A 88 -24.48 -11.03 -10.38
CA LEU A 88 -25.81 -10.65 -9.87
C LEU A 88 -26.98 -11.01 -10.81
N PHE A 89 -26.71 -11.18 -12.10
CA PHE A 89 -27.71 -11.56 -13.11
C PHE A 89 -27.98 -13.06 -13.19
N THR A 90 -27.20 -13.88 -12.48
CA THR A 90 -27.34 -15.34 -12.40
C THR A 90 -27.35 -15.79 -10.93
N PRO A 91 -28.36 -15.39 -10.13
CA PRO A 91 -28.37 -15.60 -8.68
C PRO A 91 -28.59 -17.05 -8.25
N SER A 92 -29.07 -17.91 -9.17
CA SER A 92 -29.40 -19.32 -8.93
C SER A 92 -28.22 -20.27 -9.12
N LEU A 93 -27.01 -19.76 -9.37
CA LEU A 93 -25.82 -20.58 -9.58
C LEU A 93 -25.49 -21.44 -8.35
N GLN A 94 -25.23 -22.70 -8.63
CA GLN A 94 -24.73 -23.71 -7.70
C GLN A 94 -23.27 -24.09 -8.04
N LEU A 95 -22.88 -24.03 -9.32
CA LEU A 95 -21.53 -24.30 -9.78
C LEU A 95 -20.99 -23.17 -10.68
N LEU A 96 -19.76 -22.74 -10.42
CA LEU A 96 -19.06 -21.75 -11.23
C LEU A 96 -17.63 -22.26 -11.52
N LEU A 97 -17.26 -22.31 -12.80
CA LEU A 97 -15.96 -22.79 -13.27
C LEU A 97 -15.23 -21.72 -14.09
N PHE A 98 -13.96 -21.49 -13.77
CA PHE A 98 -13.03 -20.73 -14.60
C PHE A 98 -11.80 -21.59 -14.87
N THR A 99 -11.52 -21.87 -16.14
CA THR A 99 -10.29 -22.56 -16.51
C THR A 99 -9.64 -22.03 -17.78
N SER A 100 -8.31 -22.11 -17.83
CA SER A 100 -7.51 -21.59 -18.96
C SER A 100 -7.74 -20.10 -19.24
N ASN A 101 -7.95 -19.29 -18.19
CA ASN A 101 -8.08 -17.83 -18.29
C ASN A 101 -6.82 -17.12 -17.73
N SER A 102 -6.72 -15.82 -17.96
CA SER A 102 -5.66 -14.98 -17.38
C SER A 102 -6.29 -13.77 -16.68
N PHE A 103 -6.20 -13.74 -15.35
CA PHE A 103 -6.75 -12.67 -14.52
C PHE A 103 -5.65 -11.82 -13.90
N ASP A 104 -5.77 -10.51 -14.08
CA ASP A 104 -5.04 -9.52 -13.30
C ASP A 104 -5.54 -9.54 -11.85
N VAL A 105 -6.85 -9.41 -11.63
CA VAL A 105 -7.43 -9.27 -10.29
C VAL A 105 -8.77 -9.99 -10.17
N ILE A 106 -8.96 -10.71 -9.06
CA ILE A 106 -10.29 -11.04 -8.54
C ILE A 106 -10.58 -10.06 -7.40
N SER A 107 -11.54 -9.16 -7.61
CA SER A 107 -11.80 -8.03 -6.72
C SER A 107 -12.58 -8.46 -5.47
N ASP A 108 -12.69 -7.57 -4.49
CA ASP A 108 -13.56 -7.78 -3.34
C ASP A 108 -15.01 -7.96 -3.83
N ASP A 109 -15.79 -8.84 -3.17
CA ASP A 109 -17.19 -9.09 -3.51
C ASP A 109 -17.46 -9.57 -4.94
N ALA A 110 -16.45 -10.14 -5.61
CA ALA A 110 -16.57 -10.66 -6.98
C ALA A 110 -17.76 -11.62 -7.17
N PHE A 111 -18.01 -12.45 -6.14
CA PHE A 111 -19.06 -13.48 -6.13
C PHE A 111 -20.24 -13.14 -5.20
N ILE A 112 -20.41 -11.86 -4.83
CA ILE A 112 -21.54 -11.45 -3.99
C ILE A 112 -22.87 -11.69 -4.70
N GLY A 113 -23.91 -12.01 -3.92
CA GLY A 113 -25.24 -12.28 -4.46
C GLY A 113 -25.43 -13.69 -5.03
N LEU A 114 -24.50 -14.61 -4.75
CA LEU A 114 -24.62 -16.04 -5.07
C LEU A 114 -24.86 -16.89 -3.79
N PRO A 115 -26.05 -16.81 -3.17
CA PRO A 115 -26.31 -17.50 -1.89
C PRO A 115 -26.41 -19.02 -2.03
N HIS A 116 -26.61 -19.53 -3.25
CA HIS A 116 -26.78 -20.96 -3.54
C HIS A 116 -25.52 -21.61 -4.11
N LEU A 117 -24.41 -20.88 -4.23
CA LEU A 117 -23.19 -21.41 -4.82
C LEU A 117 -22.53 -22.42 -3.87
N GLU A 118 -22.42 -23.65 -4.33
CA GLU A 118 -21.84 -24.78 -3.60
C GLU A 118 -20.45 -25.16 -4.13
N TYR A 119 -20.21 -24.98 -5.43
CA TYR A 119 -18.96 -25.37 -6.10
C TYR A 119 -18.35 -24.19 -6.84
N LEU A 120 -17.13 -23.80 -6.45
CA LEU A 120 -16.37 -22.76 -7.12
C LEU A 120 -15.01 -23.31 -7.53
N PHE A 121 -14.82 -23.48 -8.82
CA PHE A 121 -13.60 -24.01 -9.40
C PHE A 121 -12.91 -22.92 -10.21
N ILE A 122 -11.76 -22.45 -9.72
CA ILE A 122 -10.91 -21.50 -10.41
C ILE A 122 -9.59 -22.24 -10.62
N GLU A 123 -9.45 -22.94 -11.73
CA GLU A 123 -8.35 -23.90 -11.93
C GLU A 123 -7.60 -23.68 -13.24
N ASN A 124 -6.28 -23.85 -13.22
CA ASN A 124 -5.44 -23.71 -14.43
C ASN A 124 -5.58 -22.32 -15.07
N ASN A 125 -5.58 -21.26 -14.25
CA ASN A 125 -5.56 -19.87 -14.73
C ASN A 125 -4.22 -19.22 -14.37
N ASN A 126 -3.95 -18.03 -14.91
CA ASN A 126 -2.85 -17.19 -14.47
C ASN A 126 -3.42 -16.02 -13.67
N ILE A 127 -3.32 -16.04 -12.34
CA ILE A 127 -3.93 -15.03 -11.46
C ILE A 127 -2.83 -14.18 -10.82
N LYS A 128 -2.83 -12.87 -11.07
CA LYS A 128 -1.84 -11.97 -10.42
C LYS A 128 -2.21 -11.65 -8.97
N SER A 129 -3.49 -11.38 -8.68
CA SER A 129 -3.94 -11.15 -7.30
C SER A 129 -5.40 -11.55 -7.04
N ILE A 130 -5.67 -11.93 -5.79
CA ILE A 130 -7.00 -12.16 -5.23
C ILE A 130 -7.15 -11.20 -4.05
N SER A 131 -8.27 -10.49 -3.97
CA SER A 131 -8.55 -9.54 -2.90
C SER A 131 -9.07 -10.23 -1.64
N ARG A 132 -8.97 -9.58 -0.48
CA ARG A 132 -9.25 -10.20 0.83
C ARG A 132 -10.69 -10.70 0.99
N HIS A 133 -11.64 -10.00 0.37
CA HIS A 133 -13.07 -10.25 0.48
C HIS A 133 -13.67 -10.82 -0.80
N SER A 134 -12.85 -11.41 -1.69
CA SER A 134 -13.32 -11.97 -2.95
C SER A 134 -14.40 -13.05 -2.77
N PHE A 135 -14.30 -13.90 -1.74
CA PHE A 135 -15.27 -14.97 -1.45
C PHE A 135 -16.33 -14.57 -0.40
N ARG A 136 -16.45 -13.28 -0.07
CA ARG A 136 -17.39 -12.83 0.95
C ARG A 136 -18.84 -13.13 0.52
N GLY A 137 -19.61 -13.70 1.43
CA GLY A 137 -21.04 -13.98 1.23
C GLY A 137 -21.34 -15.38 0.69
N LEU A 138 -20.34 -16.17 0.30
CA LEU A 138 -20.50 -17.55 -0.18
C LEU A 138 -20.72 -18.55 0.97
N LYS A 139 -21.79 -18.37 1.74
CA LYS A 139 -22.08 -19.15 2.96
C LYS A 139 -22.38 -20.63 2.68
N SER A 140 -22.88 -20.94 1.50
CA SER A 140 -23.25 -22.30 1.07
C SER A 140 -22.12 -23.03 0.34
N LEU A 141 -20.93 -22.45 0.25
CA LEU A 141 -19.84 -23.02 -0.54
C LEU A 141 -19.29 -24.29 0.13
N ILE A 142 -19.39 -25.41 -0.58
CA ILE A 142 -18.98 -26.74 -0.14
C ILE A 142 -17.56 -27.04 -0.62
N HIS A 143 -17.25 -26.70 -1.88
CA HIS A 143 -15.97 -27.00 -2.50
C HIS A 143 -15.40 -25.77 -3.21
N LEU A 144 -14.20 -25.35 -2.78
CA LEU A 144 -13.41 -24.32 -3.43
C LEU A 144 -12.12 -24.91 -4.01
N SER A 145 -11.89 -24.75 -5.31
CA SER A 145 -10.60 -25.05 -5.93
C SER A 145 -9.92 -23.79 -6.44
N LEU A 146 -8.67 -23.61 -6.00
CA LEU A 146 -7.71 -22.62 -6.51
C LEU A 146 -6.48 -23.33 -7.09
N ALA A 147 -6.64 -24.56 -7.57
CA ALA A 147 -5.54 -25.37 -8.06
C ALA A 147 -4.88 -24.80 -9.33
N ASN A 148 -3.58 -24.99 -9.46
CA ASN A 148 -2.79 -24.68 -10.66
C ASN A 148 -2.93 -23.22 -11.13
N ASN A 149 -2.95 -22.25 -10.22
CA ASN A 149 -3.05 -20.82 -10.56
C ASN A 149 -1.73 -20.04 -10.44
N ASN A 150 -0.62 -20.72 -10.13
CA ASN A 150 0.69 -20.11 -9.86
C ASN A 150 0.67 -19.04 -8.77
N LEU A 151 -0.26 -19.14 -7.82
CA LEU A 151 -0.36 -18.17 -6.72
C LEU A 151 0.90 -18.23 -5.85
N GLN A 152 1.46 -17.06 -5.55
CA GLN A 152 2.61 -16.95 -4.65
C GLN A 152 2.19 -16.73 -3.19
N THR A 153 0.99 -16.21 -2.94
CA THR A 153 0.45 -15.96 -1.60
C THR A 153 -1.08 -15.96 -1.65
N LEU A 154 -1.72 -16.09 -0.50
CA LEU A 154 -3.15 -15.82 -0.32
C LEU A 154 -3.36 -14.73 0.74
N PRO A 155 -4.37 -13.85 0.58
CA PRO A 155 -4.69 -12.83 1.58
C PRO A 155 -5.14 -13.46 2.89
N LYS A 156 -4.75 -12.85 4.02
CA LYS A 156 -5.22 -13.26 5.33
C LYS A 156 -6.75 -13.15 5.42
N ASP A 157 -7.39 -14.19 5.97
CA ASP A 157 -8.84 -14.30 6.17
C ASP A 157 -9.66 -14.47 4.87
N ILE A 158 -9.04 -14.87 3.76
CA ILE A 158 -9.74 -15.09 2.48
C ILE A 158 -10.86 -16.15 2.58
N PHE A 159 -10.75 -17.10 3.51
CA PHE A 159 -11.76 -18.14 3.78
C PHE A 159 -12.75 -17.79 4.90
N LYS A 160 -12.73 -16.55 5.40
CA LYS A 160 -13.58 -16.16 6.52
C LYS A 160 -15.06 -16.16 6.14
N GLY A 161 -15.87 -16.87 6.93
CA GLY A 161 -17.32 -16.96 6.74
C GLY A 161 -17.76 -17.97 5.67
N LEU A 162 -16.84 -18.82 5.20
CA LEU A 162 -17.14 -19.98 4.35
C LEU A 162 -17.48 -21.19 5.24
N ASP A 163 -18.58 -21.10 5.97
CA ASP A 163 -18.88 -22.02 7.09
C ASP A 163 -19.28 -23.43 6.63
N SER A 164 -19.74 -23.58 5.38
CA SER A 164 -20.16 -24.88 4.79
C SER A 164 -19.02 -25.63 4.10
N LEU A 165 -17.80 -25.12 4.18
CA LEU A 165 -16.71 -25.57 3.33
C LEU A 165 -16.16 -26.93 3.80
N THR A 166 -16.16 -27.91 2.89
CA THR A 166 -15.73 -29.29 3.14
C THR A 166 -14.44 -29.66 2.40
N ASN A 167 -14.17 -29.01 1.26
CA ASN A 167 -12.99 -29.26 0.43
C ASN A 167 -12.35 -27.96 -0.06
N VAL A 168 -11.04 -27.80 0.18
CA VAL A 168 -10.22 -26.77 -0.49
C VAL A 168 -9.09 -27.44 -1.27
N ASP A 169 -8.98 -27.13 -2.54
CA ASP A 169 -7.83 -27.52 -3.36
C ASP A 169 -6.91 -26.33 -3.64
N LEU A 170 -5.67 -26.42 -3.15
CA LEU A 170 -4.63 -25.40 -3.30
C LEU A 170 -3.40 -25.92 -4.07
N ARG A 171 -3.46 -27.13 -4.65
CA ARG A 171 -2.29 -27.77 -5.30
C ARG A 171 -1.82 -27.00 -6.53
N GLY A 172 -0.56 -27.22 -6.91
CA GLY A 172 0.02 -26.60 -8.12
C GLY A 172 0.15 -25.08 -8.07
N ASN A 173 0.15 -24.49 -6.88
CA ASN A 173 0.52 -23.09 -6.66
C ASN A 173 2.00 -22.97 -6.28
N SER A 174 2.56 -21.77 -6.41
CA SER A 174 3.99 -21.48 -6.19
C SER A 174 4.18 -20.68 -4.89
N PHE A 175 3.67 -21.21 -3.77
CA PHE A 175 3.59 -20.47 -2.52
C PHE A 175 4.95 -20.04 -1.98
N ASN A 176 5.07 -18.77 -1.61
CA ASN A 176 6.17 -18.23 -0.83
C ASN A 176 5.86 -18.38 0.66
N CYS A 177 6.55 -19.30 1.34
CA CYS A 177 6.39 -19.59 2.76
C CYS A 177 7.10 -18.53 3.62
N ASP A 178 6.58 -17.32 3.55
CA ASP A 178 6.97 -16.18 4.38
C ASP A 178 5.84 -15.83 5.38
N CYS A 179 5.99 -14.69 6.06
CA CYS A 179 5.02 -14.22 7.05
C CYS A 179 3.63 -13.90 6.51
N LYS A 180 3.49 -13.64 5.21
CA LYS A 180 2.18 -13.41 4.60
C LYS A 180 1.40 -14.71 4.49
N LEU A 181 2.07 -15.86 4.44
CA LEU A 181 1.44 -17.18 4.36
C LEU A 181 1.24 -17.85 5.72
N LYS A 182 1.83 -17.30 6.80
CA LYS A 182 1.72 -17.85 8.16
C LYS A 182 0.27 -18.17 8.57
N TRP A 183 -0.69 -17.30 8.24
CA TRP A 183 -2.09 -17.50 8.60
C TRP A 183 -2.69 -18.76 7.95
N LEU A 184 -2.21 -19.16 6.77
CA LEU A 184 -2.70 -20.34 6.06
C LEU A 184 -2.29 -21.60 6.82
N VAL A 185 -1.06 -21.64 7.33
CA VAL A 185 -0.59 -22.74 8.20
C VAL A 185 -1.42 -22.82 9.49
N GLU A 186 -1.74 -21.67 10.09
CA GLU A 186 -2.63 -21.63 11.25
C GLU A 186 -4.04 -22.14 10.91
N TRP A 187 -4.60 -21.73 9.76
CA TRP A 187 -5.92 -22.15 9.31
C TRP A 187 -5.96 -23.65 8.98
N LEU A 188 -4.95 -24.19 8.31
CA LEU A 188 -4.83 -25.63 8.02
C LEU A 188 -4.84 -26.49 9.29
N GLY A 189 -4.28 -25.98 10.38
CA GLY A 189 -4.27 -26.68 11.68
C GLY A 189 -5.62 -26.69 12.42
N HIS A 190 -6.59 -25.86 12.02
CA HIS A 190 -7.88 -25.70 12.72
C HIS A 190 -9.10 -25.98 11.84
N THR A 191 -8.94 -26.01 10.52
CA THR A 191 -10.05 -26.24 9.59
C THR A 191 -10.54 -27.68 9.64
N ASN A 192 -11.85 -27.87 9.49
CA ASN A 192 -12.46 -29.19 9.29
C ASN A 192 -12.52 -29.59 7.81
N ALA A 193 -12.18 -28.67 6.90
CA ALA A 193 -12.16 -28.94 5.48
C ALA A 193 -11.00 -29.87 5.12
N THR A 194 -11.24 -30.78 4.18
CA THR A 194 -10.18 -31.60 3.59
C THR A 194 -9.34 -30.74 2.65
N VAL A 195 -8.04 -30.70 2.88
CA VAL A 195 -7.06 -29.98 2.06
C VAL A 195 -5.91 -30.91 1.72
N GLU A 196 -5.64 -31.04 0.43
CA GLU A 196 -4.52 -31.84 -0.07
C GLU A 196 -3.16 -31.29 0.37
N ASP A 197 -2.14 -32.13 0.23
CA ASP A 197 -0.76 -31.74 0.52
C ASP A 197 -0.27 -30.65 -0.44
N ILE A 198 0.15 -29.53 0.13
CA ILE A 198 0.71 -28.40 -0.60
C ILE A 198 2.13 -28.08 -0.13
N TYR A 199 2.92 -27.50 -1.03
CA TYR A 199 4.36 -27.33 -0.84
C TYR A 199 4.79 -25.89 -1.09
N CYS A 200 5.79 -25.44 -0.33
CA CYS A 200 6.45 -24.17 -0.57
C CYS A 200 7.28 -24.23 -1.85
N GLU A 201 7.27 -23.18 -2.66
CA GLU A 201 8.21 -23.01 -3.78
C GLU A 201 9.37 -22.07 -3.42
N SER A 202 9.15 -21.16 -2.46
CA SER A 202 10.14 -20.23 -1.92
C SER A 202 9.85 -19.94 -0.43
N PRO A 203 10.75 -19.30 0.32
CA PRO A 203 12.16 -19.04 -0.02
C PRO A 203 12.99 -20.36 -0.08
N PRO A 204 14.24 -20.34 -0.58
CA PRO A 204 15.04 -21.56 -0.82
C PRO A 204 15.13 -22.53 0.37
N GLU A 205 15.17 -22.01 1.58
CA GLU A 205 15.18 -22.77 2.84
C GLU A 205 13.89 -23.58 3.10
N TYR A 206 12.76 -23.12 2.58
CA TYR A 206 11.47 -23.80 2.68
C TYR A 206 11.10 -24.54 1.39
N LYS A 207 11.84 -24.38 0.29
CA LYS A 207 11.48 -24.96 -1.00
C LYS A 207 11.23 -26.48 -0.91
N LYS A 208 10.10 -26.92 -1.47
CA LYS A 208 9.55 -28.27 -1.42
C LYS A 208 9.19 -28.80 -0.01
N ARG A 209 9.24 -27.97 1.04
CA ARG A 209 8.65 -28.35 2.33
C ARG A 209 7.13 -28.36 2.25
N LYS A 210 6.53 -29.35 2.89
CA LYS A 210 5.07 -29.52 2.98
C LYS A 210 4.49 -28.50 3.94
N ILE A 211 3.64 -27.60 3.44
CA ILE A 211 3.03 -26.49 4.21
C ILE A 211 2.15 -27.04 5.33
N ASN A 212 1.40 -28.13 5.06
CA ASN A 212 0.53 -28.78 6.05
C ASN A 212 1.32 -29.34 7.26
N SER A 213 2.64 -29.51 7.13
CA SER A 213 3.52 -30.00 8.21
C SER A 213 4.25 -28.87 8.95
N LEU A 214 4.14 -27.63 8.47
CA LEU A 214 4.76 -26.48 9.11
C LEU A 214 3.97 -26.07 10.36
N SER A 215 4.68 -25.47 11.30
CA SER A 215 4.11 -24.80 12.46
C SER A 215 4.12 -23.28 12.25
N SER A 216 3.20 -22.57 12.89
CA SER A 216 3.24 -21.11 12.94
C SER A 216 4.51 -20.56 13.60
N LYS A 217 5.22 -21.41 14.36
CA LYS A 217 6.54 -21.13 14.97
C LYS A 217 7.70 -21.21 13.98
N ASP A 218 7.54 -21.91 12.86
CA ASP A 218 8.58 -22.03 11.82
C ASP A 218 8.72 -20.75 10.99
N PHE A 219 7.80 -19.80 11.15
CA PHE A 219 7.85 -18.50 10.50
C PHE A 219 8.46 -17.46 11.45
N ASP A 220 9.68 -17.01 11.16
CA ASP A 220 10.38 -15.93 11.86
C ASP A 220 9.79 -14.55 11.53
N CYS A 221 8.53 -14.35 11.91
CA CYS A 221 7.79 -13.12 11.70
C CYS A 221 8.05 -12.12 12.81
N ILE A 222 9.13 -11.36 12.68
CA ILE A 222 9.54 -10.46 13.75
C ILE A 222 8.67 -9.17 13.77
N ILE A 223 8.40 -8.54 12.63
CA ILE A 223 7.45 -7.41 12.51
C ILE A 223 6.62 -7.58 11.24
N THR A 224 5.29 -7.72 11.38
CA THR A 224 4.35 -7.73 10.26
C THR A 224 3.50 -6.47 10.29
N GLY A 225 3.48 -5.72 9.20
CA GLY A 225 2.67 -4.51 9.04
C GLY A 225 2.07 -4.44 7.64
N THR A 226 0.83 -3.97 7.54
CA THR A 226 0.20 -3.72 6.24
C THR A 226 0.74 -2.41 5.66
N SER A 227 1.22 -2.42 4.42
CA SER A 227 1.66 -1.21 3.72
C SER A 227 2.66 -0.35 4.52
N THR A 228 3.72 -0.99 5.04
CA THR A 228 4.81 -0.32 5.76
C THR A 228 5.57 0.62 4.83
N VAL A 229 5.78 1.87 5.27
CA VAL A 229 6.54 2.89 4.53
C VAL A 229 7.94 3.03 5.11
N VAL A 230 8.05 3.20 6.43
CA VAL A 230 9.32 3.43 7.12
C VAL A 230 9.43 2.52 8.34
N CYS A 231 10.59 1.89 8.50
CA CYS A 231 10.99 1.16 9.70
C CYS A 231 12.22 1.84 10.30
N LYS A 232 12.01 2.78 11.24
CA LYS A 232 13.10 3.57 11.81
C LYS A 232 13.56 2.97 13.14
N PRO A 233 14.80 2.45 13.25
CA PRO A 233 15.32 1.95 14.51
C PRO A 233 15.77 3.09 15.42
N ILE A 234 15.54 2.95 16.72
CA ILE A 234 16.10 3.81 17.77
C ILE A 234 16.73 2.91 18.82
N VAL A 235 17.99 3.18 19.15
CA VAL A 235 18.68 2.51 20.27
C VAL A 235 18.78 3.50 21.42
N ILE A 236 18.02 3.26 22.48
CA ILE A 236 18.07 4.06 23.70
C ILE A 236 18.80 3.23 24.73
N GLU A 237 19.96 3.73 25.17
CA GLU A 237 20.90 3.01 26.02
C GLU A 237 21.37 1.72 25.33
N THR A 238 20.73 0.59 25.62
CA THR A 238 21.00 -0.72 25.01
C THR A 238 19.74 -1.40 24.46
N GLN A 239 18.58 -0.75 24.59
CA GLN A 239 17.30 -1.29 24.16
C GLN A 239 16.98 -0.80 22.75
N LEU A 240 16.64 -1.75 21.87
CA LEU A 240 16.23 -1.46 20.50
C LEU A 240 14.71 -1.27 20.41
N TYR A 241 14.32 -0.14 19.85
CA TYR A 241 12.96 0.20 19.46
C TYR A 241 12.87 0.34 17.95
N VAL A 242 11.73 0.02 17.36
CA VAL A 242 11.46 0.18 15.93
C VAL A 242 10.13 0.88 15.76
N ILE A 243 10.15 2.04 15.11
CA ILE A 243 8.94 2.75 14.73
C ILE A 243 8.55 2.28 13.33
N VAL A 244 7.32 1.81 13.19
CA VAL A 244 6.78 1.23 11.95
C VAL A 244 5.66 2.14 11.46
N ALA A 245 5.97 2.98 10.48
CA ALA A 245 4.99 3.78 9.76
C ALA A 245 4.22 2.92 8.75
N GLN A 246 2.89 3.01 8.77
CA GLN A 246 2.02 2.27 7.87
C GLN A 246 0.97 3.19 7.25
N LEU A 247 0.65 2.97 5.97
CA LEU A 247 -0.46 3.65 5.29
C LEU A 247 -1.83 3.04 5.65
N PHE A 248 -1.85 1.81 6.17
CA PHE A 248 -3.06 1.09 6.52
C PHE A 248 -2.89 0.42 7.89
N GLY A 249 -3.94 0.43 8.71
CA GLY A 249 -3.92 -0.19 10.04
C GLY A 249 -3.35 0.69 11.17
N GLY A 250 -2.76 1.84 10.84
CA GLY A 250 -2.12 2.74 11.80
C GLY A 250 -0.64 2.43 12.01
N SER A 251 0.11 3.38 12.56
CA SER A 251 1.54 3.22 12.83
C SER A 251 1.77 2.70 14.25
N HIS A 252 2.86 1.96 14.47
CA HIS A 252 3.11 1.28 15.75
C HIS A 252 4.58 1.36 16.16
N ILE A 253 4.85 1.22 17.46
CA ILE A 253 6.20 1.15 18.03
C ILE A 253 6.41 -0.23 18.63
N TYR A 254 7.50 -0.86 18.21
CA TYR A 254 7.94 -2.17 18.67
C TYR A 254 9.19 -2.03 19.54
N LYS A 255 9.31 -2.89 20.54
CA LYS A 255 10.50 -3.03 21.39
C LYS A 255 11.10 -4.42 21.19
N ARG A 256 12.42 -4.50 21.06
CA ARG A 256 13.14 -5.77 21.03
C ARG A 256 13.24 -6.34 22.45
N ASP A 257 12.72 -7.53 22.63
CA ASP A 257 12.94 -8.33 23.84
C ASP A 257 14.10 -9.31 23.60
N GLY A 258 15.17 -9.15 24.39
CA GLY A 258 16.35 -10.01 24.32
C GLY A 258 16.14 -11.41 24.91
N PHE A 259 15.27 -11.55 25.91
CA PHE A 259 14.96 -12.83 26.54
C PHE A 259 14.03 -13.67 25.67
N ALA A 260 12.96 -13.04 25.16
CA ALA A 260 12.00 -13.71 24.29
C ALA A 260 12.49 -13.83 22.84
N ASN A 261 13.60 -13.18 22.48
CA ASN A 261 14.18 -13.14 21.14
C ASN A 261 13.18 -12.62 20.08
N LYS A 262 12.27 -11.71 20.45
CA LYS A 262 11.15 -11.22 19.61
C LYS A 262 10.98 -9.71 19.66
N PHE A 263 10.27 -9.14 18.69
CA PHE A 263 9.74 -7.78 18.82
C PHE A 263 8.35 -7.82 19.45
N ILE A 264 8.12 -6.95 20.42
CA ILE A 264 6.85 -6.79 21.13
C ILE A 264 6.29 -5.43 20.71
N LYS A 265 5.05 -5.41 20.22
CA LYS A 265 4.34 -4.15 19.99
C LYS A 265 4.03 -3.52 21.36
N ILE A 266 4.62 -2.37 21.66
CA ILE A 266 4.47 -1.70 22.96
C ILE A 266 3.58 -0.47 22.91
N GLN A 267 3.39 0.13 21.73
CA GLN A 267 2.63 1.36 21.60
C GLN A 267 1.98 1.49 20.22
N ASP A 268 0.76 2.01 20.20
CA ASP A 268 0.04 2.41 18.99
C ASP A 268 0.15 3.94 18.82
N ILE A 269 0.39 4.40 17.59
CA ILE A 269 0.38 5.82 17.23
C ILE A 269 -1.05 6.19 16.81
N GLU A 270 -1.60 7.27 17.38
CA GLU A 270 -2.96 7.73 17.10
C GLU A 270 -3.23 7.95 15.60
N ILE A 271 -4.11 7.13 15.01
CA ILE A 271 -4.45 7.15 13.59
C ILE A 271 -5.07 8.46 13.10
N LEU A 272 -5.64 9.26 14.00
CA LEU A 272 -6.24 10.54 13.64
C LEU A 272 -5.19 11.63 13.43
N LYS A 273 -4.05 11.53 14.13
CA LYS A 273 -2.92 12.46 14.05
C LYS A 273 -1.96 12.11 12.91
N ILE A 274 -1.65 10.82 12.76
CA ILE A 274 -0.79 10.30 11.68
C ILE A 274 -1.62 9.36 10.80
N ARG A 275 -1.85 9.77 9.56
CA ARG A 275 -2.70 9.11 8.56
C ARG A 275 -1.93 8.60 7.36
N LYS A 276 -1.04 9.42 6.78
CA LYS A 276 -0.25 9.04 5.59
C LYS A 276 1.23 9.34 5.83
N PRO A 277 1.88 8.62 6.75
CA PRO A 277 3.29 8.83 7.03
C PRO A 277 4.13 8.54 5.78
N ASN A 278 5.06 9.45 5.45
CA ASN A 278 5.95 9.28 4.30
C ASN A 278 7.43 9.17 4.71
N ASP A 279 7.82 9.80 5.81
CA ASP A 279 9.19 9.77 6.32
C ASP A 279 9.22 9.79 7.86
N ILE A 280 10.29 9.24 8.45
CA ILE A 280 10.58 9.30 9.89
C ILE A 280 12.05 9.66 10.08
N GLU A 281 12.30 10.70 10.87
CA GLU A 281 13.66 11.08 11.27
C GLU A 281 13.81 11.09 12.79
N THR A 282 14.99 10.69 13.26
CA THR A 282 15.28 10.50 14.69
C THR A 282 16.43 11.39 15.09
N PHE A 283 16.32 12.02 16.25
CA PHE A 283 17.34 12.94 16.73
C PHE A 283 17.35 13.01 18.25
N LYS A 284 18.45 13.54 18.77
CA LYS A 284 18.67 13.72 20.20
C LYS A 284 19.03 15.18 20.45
N ILE A 285 18.32 15.84 21.35
CA ILE A 285 18.63 17.20 21.78
C ILE A 285 19.00 17.13 23.25
N GLU A 286 20.24 17.53 23.57
CA GLU A 286 20.84 17.33 24.89
C GLU A 286 20.78 15.84 25.26
N ASN A 287 19.97 15.45 26.24
CA ASN A 287 19.78 14.04 26.64
C ASN A 287 18.40 13.46 26.30
N ASN A 288 17.56 14.21 25.60
CA ASN A 288 16.21 13.79 25.26
C ASN A 288 16.16 13.20 23.84
N TRP A 289 15.55 12.02 23.70
CA TRP A 289 15.32 11.36 22.42
C TRP A 289 13.99 11.79 21.81
N TYR A 290 14.01 12.03 20.50
CA TYR A 290 12.85 12.41 19.72
C TYR A 290 12.82 11.67 18.38
N PHE A 291 11.61 11.58 17.82
CA PHE A 291 11.45 11.33 16.39
C PHE A 291 10.36 12.24 15.82
N VAL A 292 10.44 12.55 14.53
CA VAL A 292 9.37 13.23 13.78
C VAL A 292 8.82 12.26 12.75
N VAL A 293 7.51 12.31 12.52
CA VAL A 293 6.84 11.63 11.39
C VAL A 293 6.29 12.69 10.45
N ALA A 294 6.77 12.70 9.20
CA ALA A 294 6.21 13.54 8.14
C ALA A 294 4.91 12.92 7.61
N ASP A 295 3.81 13.69 7.60
CA ASP A 295 2.52 13.23 7.09
C ASP A 295 2.16 13.91 5.76
N SER A 296 1.95 13.09 4.73
CA SER A 296 1.63 13.54 3.37
C SER A 296 0.15 13.82 3.14
N SER A 297 -0.70 13.60 4.15
CA SER A 297 -2.12 13.99 4.13
C SER A 297 -2.31 15.38 4.71
N LYS A 298 -3.36 16.09 4.27
CA LYS A 298 -3.69 17.41 4.84
C LYS A 298 -4.24 17.33 6.27
N ALA A 299 -4.86 16.21 6.63
CA ALA A 299 -5.57 16.07 7.91
C ALA A 299 -4.71 15.44 9.02
N GLY A 300 -3.65 14.71 8.65
CA GLY A 300 -2.59 14.33 9.56
C GLY A 300 -1.56 15.45 9.61
N PHE A 301 -1.02 15.74 10.78
CA PHE A 301 -0.01 16.78 10.94
C PHE A 301 1.33 16.13 11.22
N THR A 302 2.40 16.66 10.62
CA THR A 302 3.75 16.25 10.96
C THR A 302 3.97 16.43 12.46
N THR A 303 4.29 15.36 13.16
CA THR A 303 4.28 15.34 14.63
C THR A 303 5.59 14.82 15.19
N ILE A 304 6.13 15.58 16.13
CA ILE A 304 7.30 15.25 16.94
C ILE A 304 6.84 14.46 18.15
N TYR A 305 7.51 13.36 18.44
CA TYR A 305 7.33 12.54 19.62
C TYR A 305 8.58 12.58 20.49
N LYS A 306 8.39 12.65 21.81
CA LYS A 306 9.46 12.66 22.81
C LYS A 306 9.45 11.36 23.63
N TRP A 307 10.64 10.81 23.85
CA TRP A 307 10.85 9.69 24.78
C TRP A 307 10.70 10.16 26.23
N ASN A 308 9.94 9.41 27.04
CA ASN A 308 9.73 9.71 28.47
C ASN A 308 10.23 8.62 29.43
N GLY A 309 10.96 7.61 28.93
CA GLY A 309 11.43 6.47 29.72
C GLY A 309 10.63 5.17 29.53
N ASN A 310 9.36 5.26 29.11
CA ASN A 310 8.53 4.07 28.84
C ASN A 310 8.06 3.99 27.38
N GLY A 311 7.79 5.13 26.76
CA GLY A 311 7.28 5.22 25.40
C GLY A 311 7.52 6.59 24.79
N PHE A 312 6.90 6.81 23.64
CA PHE A 312 7.03 8.05 22.88
C PHE A 312 5.69 8.78 22.79
N TYR A 313 5.65 10.04 23.20
CA TYR A 313 4.41 10.79 23.29
C TYR A 313 4.51 12.09 22.49
N SER A 314 3.37 12.52 21.94
CA SER A 314 3.28 13.74 21.13
C SER A 314 3.85 14.92 21.90
N HIS A 315 4.81 15.60 21.30
CA HIS A 315 5.52 16.75 21.85
C HIS A 315 5.14 18.04 21.14
N GLN A 316 5.04 18.00 19.80
CA GLN A 316 4.69 19.15 18.98
C GLN A 316 4.16 18.71 17.62
N SER A 317 3.12 19.37 17.09
CA SER A 317 2.73 19.26 15.68
C SER A 317 3.23 20.46 14.89
N LEU A 318 3.65 20.22 13.66
CA LEU A 318 4.19 21.19 12.72
C LEU A 318 3.34 21.22 11.45
N HIS A 319 3.45 22.33 10.71
CA HIS A 319 2.98 22.48 9.33
C HIS A 319 1.53 22.01 9.07
N ALA A 320 0.60 22.48 9.90
CA ALA A 320 -0.82 22.10 9.79
C ALA A 320 -1.37 22.36 8.37
N TRP A 321 -2.11 21.38 7.83
CA TRP A 321 -2.74 21.40 6.51
C TRP A 321 -1.82 21.26 5.29
N TYR A 322 -0.52 21.04 5.51
CA TYR A 322 0.44 20.76 4.45
C TYR A 322 0.53 19.26 4.15
N ARG A 323 1.22 18.92 3.06
CA ARG A 323 1.48 17.54 2.64
C ARG A 323 2.97 17.30 2.72
N ASP A 324 3.46 17.05 3.92
CA ASP A 324 4.88 16.90 4.17
C ASP A 324 5.37 15.54 3.63
N THR A 325 6.46 15.58 2.88
CA THR A 325 7.03 14.42 2.20
C THR A 325 8.28 13.90 2.91
N ASP A 326 9.06 14.77 3.53
CA ASP A 326 10.32 14.41 4.17
C ASP A 326 10.61 15.36 5.33
N VAL A 327 11.27 14.84 6.36
CA VAL A 327 11.78 15.61 7.48
C VAL A 327 13.28 15.38 7.62
N GLU A 328 14.03 16.47 7.76
CA GLU A 328 15.48 16.40 7.93
C GLU A 328 15.91 17.13 9.19
N TYR A 329 16.61 16.40 10.08
CA TYR A 329 17.25 16.99 11.24
C TYR A 329 18.68 17.41 10.92
N LEU A 330 19.06 18.62 11.35
CA LEU A 330 20.43 19.12 11.21
C LEU A 330 20.77 20.10 12.33
N GLU A 331 22.06 20.23 12.60
CA GLU A 331 22.59 21.25 13.51
C GLU A 331 23.40 22.29 12.74
N ILE A 332 22.96 23.54 12.76
CA ILE A 332 23.60 24.66 12.05
C ILE A 332 23.89 25.82 13.01
N ALA A 333 25.00 26.52 12.76
CA ALA A 333 25.36 27.74 13.47
C ALA A 333 24.75 28.94 12.75
N ARG A 334 24.00 29.78 13.47
CA ARG A 334 23.49 31.05 12.93
C ARG A 334 24.43 32.17 13.27
N THR A 335 24.81 33.00 12.31
CA THR A 335 25.65 34.18 12.59
C THR A 335 24.87 35.18 13.47
N PRO A 336 25.46 35.74 14.53
CA PRO A 336 26.87 35.66 14.96
C PRO A 336 27.21 34.54 15.95
N GLN A 337 26.27 33.66 16.30
CA GLN A 337 26.51 32.56 17.24
C GLN A 337 27.45 31.49 16.63
N ALA A 338 28.49 31.13 17.39
CA ALA A 338 29.44 30.10 16.98
C ALA A 338 28.93 28.67 17.21
N LEU A 339 28.01 28.47 18.14
CA LEU A 339 27.47 27.16 18.50
C LEU A 339 26.39 26.72 17.51
N ARG A 340 26.46 25.46 17.08
CA ARG A 340 25.40 24.85 16.29
C ARG A 340 24.16 24.65 17.16
N THR A 341 22.99 24.89 16.57
CA THR A 341 21.69 24.71 17.24
C THR A 341 20.81 23.76 16.42
N PRO A 342 19.92 22.99 17.08
CA PRO A 342 19.07 22.03 16.39
C PRO A 342 18.04 22.70 15.48
N HIS A 343 17.90 22.17 14.27
CA HIS A 343 16.93 22.61 13.27
C HIS A 343 16.23 21.41 12.64
N LEU A 344 15.04 21.65 12.11
CA LEU A 344 14.33 20.71 11.23
C LEU A 344 14.05 21.39 9.89
N ILE A 345 14.15 20.64 8.81
CA ILE A 345 13.68 21.06 7.49
C ILE A 345 12.52 20.15 7.10
N LEU A 346 11.39 20.75 6.73
CA LEU A 346 10.25 20.03 6.15
C LEU A 346 10.18 20.31 4.65
N SER A 347 10.03 19.26 3.86
CA SER A 347 9.67 19.34 2.44
C SER A 347 8.20 18.99 2.27
N SER A 348 7.48 19.68 1.40
CA SER A 348 6.05 19.45 1.17
C SER A 348 5.68 19.63 -0.29
N SER A 349 4.66 18.90 -0.74
CA SER A 349 4.23 18.93 -2.15
C SER A 349 3.85 20.33 -2.64
N SER A 350 4.42 20.76 -3.76
CA SER A 350 4.18 22.07 -4.38
C SER A 350 4.40 23.26 -3.45
N GLN A 351 5.38 23.15 -2.54
CA GLN A 351 5.78 24.19 -1.60
C GLN A 351 7.30 24.32 -1.55
N ARG A 352 7.77 25.38 -0.88
CA ARG A 352 9.18 25.56 -0.53
C ARG A 352 9.53 24.78 0.74
N PRO A 353 10.77 24.28 0.88
CA PRO A 353 11.24 23.72 2.14
C PRO A 353 11.20 24.77 3.26
N VAL A 354 10.74 24.36 4.44
CA VAL A 354 10.61 25.24 5.62
C VAL A 354 11.66 24.86 6.65
N ILE A 355 12.39 25.85 7.18
CA ILE A 355 13.38 25.67 8.25
C ILE A 355 12.75 26.05 9.59
N TYR A 356 12.74 25.10 10.52
CA TYR A 356 12.38 25.31 11.91
C TYR A 356 13.63 25.34 12.79
N GLN A 357 13.64 26.23 13.79
CA GLN A 357 14.72 26.32 14.78
C GLN A 357 14.22 25.89 16.17
N TRP A 358 15.02 25.09 16.86
CA TRP A 358 14.76 24.72 18.24
C TRP A 358 14.88 25.92 19.18
N ASN A 359 13.82 26.20 19.93
CA ASN A 359 13.82 27.18 21.00
C ASN A 359 13.99 26.46 22.35
N LYS A 360 15.13 26.72 23.02
CA LYS A 360 15.45 26.10 24.31
C LYS A 360 14.52 26.52 25.46
N ALA A 361 13.97 27.73 25.42
CA ALA A 361 13.08 28.23 26.48
C ALA A 361 11.71 27.54 26.43
N THR A 362 11.13 27.38 25.23
CA THR A 362 9.83 26.72 25.05
C THR A 362 9.95 25.21 24.87
N GLN A 363 11.17 24.71 24.59
CA GLN A 363 11.42 23.31 24.20
C GLN A 363 10.63 22.91 22.95
N LEU A 364 10.43 23.83 22.00
CA LEU A 364 9.67 23.61 20.77
C LEU A 364 10.42 24.15 19.55
N PHE A 365 10.13 23.60 18.39
CA PHE A 365 10.58 24.10 17.09
C PHE A 365 9.70 25.28 16.64
N ILE A 366 10.32 26.39 16.27
CA ILE A 366 9.62 27.60 15.79
C ILE A 366 9.96 27.80 14.32
N ASN A 367 8.93 28.10 13.51
CA ASN A 367 9.13 28.41 12.10
C ASN A 367 10.00 29.65 11.97
N GLN A 368 11.07 29.55 11.16
CA GLN A 368 11.98 30.65 10.91
C GLN A 368 11.78 31.22 9.51
N THR A 369 12.06 30.41 8.49
CA THR A 369 12.27 30.87 7.13
C THR A 369 12.10 29.74 6.13
N ASP A 370 11.66 30.07 4.92
CA ASP A 370 11.67 29.15 3.79
C ASP A 370 13.03 29.15 3.10
N ILE A 371 13.38 28.04 2.44
CA ILE A 371 14.50 28.00 1.48
C ILE A 371 14.01 28.62 0.16
N PRO A 372 14.52 29.80 -0.24
CA PRO A 372 14.01 30.49 -1.42
C PRO A 372 14.40 29.77 -2.72
N ASN A 373 13.68 30.08 -3.80
CA ASN A 373 13.96 29.62 -5.17
C ASN A 373 13.93 28.09 -5.33
N MET A 374 13.26 27.38 -4.41
CA MET A 374 13.18 25.93 -4.41
C MET A 374 11.75 25.45 -4.19
N GLU A 375 10.93 25.49 -5.24
CA GLU A 375 9.58 24.90 -5.22
C GLU A 375 9.64 23.38 -5.45
N ASP A 376 8.64 22.68 -4.90
CA ASP A 376 8.35 21.26 -5.13
C ASP A 376 9.55 20.34 -4.86
N VAL A 377 10.28 20.64 -3.79
CA VAL A 377 11.33 19.76 -3.27
C VAL A 377 10.69 18.56 -2.61
N TYR A 378 11.15 17.36 -2.98
CA TYR A 378 10.67 16.10 -2.42
C TYR A 378 11.30 15.78 -1.07
N ALA A 379 12.61 15.94 -0.95
CA ALA A 379 13.37 15.60 0.25
C ALA A 379 14.65 16.42 0.38
N VAL A 380 15.12 16.59 1.62
CA VAL A 380 16.38 17.25 1.96
C VAL A 380 17.25 16.27 2.74
N LYS A 381 18.54 16.16 2.39
CA LYS A 381 19.51 15.42 3.20
C LYS A 381 20.79 16.23 3.38
N HIS A 382 21.27 16.34 4.60
CA HIS A 382 22.46 17.14 4.90
C HIS A 382 23.76 16.32 4.93
N PHE A 383 24.88 17.00 4.76
CA PHE A 383 26.22 16.45 4.98
C PHE A 383 27.18 17.55 5.41
N ALA A 384 28.36 17.17 5.91
CA ALA A 384 29.37 18.11 6.37
C ALA A 384 30.73 17.81 5.75
N VAL A 385 31.40 18.85 5.24
CA VAL A 385 32.78 18.76 4.73
C VAL A 385 33.56 19.93 5.31
N LYS A 386 34.73 19.66 5.91
CA LYS A 386 35.60 20.67 6.53
C LYS A 386 34.87 21.58 7.56
N GLY A 387 33.86 21.06 8.25
CA GLY A 387 33.07 21.80 9.25
C GLY A 387 31.92 22.63 8.67
N ASP A 388 31.90 22.87 7.36
CA ASP A 388 30.78 23.49 6.67
C ASP A 388 29.62 22.50 6.51
N VAL A 389 28.38 23.00 6.61
CA VAL A 389 27.16 22.21 6.44
C VAL A 389 26.58 22.46 5.05
N TYR A 390 26.22 21.37 4.38
CA TYR A 390 25.64 21.36 3.05
C TYR A 390 24.34 20.54 3.05
N ILE A 391 23.51 20.78 2.05
CA ILE A 391 22.28 20.01 1.82
C ILE A 391 22.14 19.61 0.35
N CYS A 392 21.61 18.40 0.15
CA CYS A 392 21.12 17.90 -1.13
C CYS A 392 19.60 18.06 -1.17
N LEU A 393 19.10 18.75 -2.19
CA LEU A 393 17.67 18.98 -2.44
C LEU A 393 17.22 18.09 -3.59
N THR A 394 16.28 17.21 -3.31
CA THR A 394 15.76 16.23 -4.27
C THR A 394 14.52 16.77 -4.98
N ARG A 395 14.46 16.64 -6.30
CA ARG A 395 13.24 16.85 -7.09
C ARG A 395 12.97 15.67 -8.00
N PHE A 396 11.69 15.38 -8.23
CA PHE A 396 11.30 14.33 -9.17
C PHE A 396 11.71 14.66 -10.61
N ILE A 397 11.37 15.86 -11.08
CA ILE A 397 11.75 16.38 -12.40
C ILE A 397 12.34 17.78 -12.28
N GLY A 398 12.99 18.25 -13.34
CA GLY A 398 13.76 19.50 -13.31
C GLY A 398 15.16 19.26 -12.75
N ASP A 399 15.65 20.17 -11.91
CA ASP A 399 17.01 20.08 -11.37
C ASP A 399 16.99 19.89 -9.85
N SER A 400 17.66 18.84 -9.39
CA SER A 400 18.13 18.69 -8.01
C SER A 400 19.27 19.66 -7.74
N LYS A 401 19.43 20.08 -6.47
CA LYS A 401 20.44 21.08 -6.09
C LYS A 401 21.30 20.63 -4.92
N VAL A 402 22.49 21.20 -4.84
CA VAL A 402 23.35 21.15 -3.66
C VAL A 402 23.56 22.58 -3.20
N MET A 403 23.35 22.82 -1.92
CA MET A 403 23.52 24.13 -1.30
C MET A 403 24.44 24.06 -0.08
N LYS A 404 25.12 25.17 0.21
CA LYS A 404 25.97 25.36 1.40
C LYS A 404 25.29 26.31 2.38
N TRP A 405 25.35 26.02 3.67
CA TRP A 405 24.90 26.94 4.71
C TRP A 405 25.87 28.12 4.86
N GLY A 406 25.37 29.35 4.71
CA GLY A 406 26.15 30.60 4.79
C GLY A 406 25.99 31.39 6.09
N GLY A 407 25.46 30.78 7.16
CA GLY A 407 25.25 31.44 8.46
C GLY A 407 23.86 32.04 8.66
N SER A 408 23.21 32.53 7.60
CA SER A 408 21.82 33.03 7.64
C SER A 408 20.89 32.30 6.66
N SER A 409 21.41 31.85 5.52
CA SER A 409 20.66 31.16 4.48
C SER A 409 21.53 30.14 3.73
N PHE A 410 20.87 29.29 2.95
CA PHE A 410 21.54 28.36 2.04
C PHE A 410 21.89 29.04 0.72
N GLN A 411 23.10 28.76 0.22
CA GLN A 411 23.69 29.31 -1.00
C GLN A 411 23.88 28.21 -2.03
N ASP A 412 23.51 28.46 -3.29
CA ASP A 412 23.64 27.50 -4.39
C ASP A 412 25.12 27.13 -4.65
N ILE A 413 25.42 25.83 -4.74
CA ILE A 413 26.75 25.31 -5.14
C ILE A 413 26.68 24.74 -6.56
N GLN A 414 25.73 23.84 -6.82
CA GLN A 414 25.56 23.22 -8.12
C GLN A 414 24.16 22.62 -8.28
N ARG A 415 23.85 22.25 -9.53
CA ARG A 415 22.60 21.58 -9.90
C ARG A 415 22.86 20.34 -10.73
N MET A 416 21.97 19.36 -10.63
CA MET A 416 22.01 18.10 -11.37
C MET A 416 20.61 17.83 -11.96
N PRO A 417 20.50 17.44 -13.24
CA PRO A 417 19.22 17.08 -13.83
C PRO A 417 18.61 15.85 -13.14
N SER A 418 17.37 15.98 -12.70
CA SER A 418 16.57 14.91 -12.11
C SER A 418 15.65 14.30 -13.16
N ARG A 419 15.75 12.98 -13.34
CA ARG A 419 14.96 12.22 -14.30
C ARG A 419 14.07 11.19 -13.57
N GLY A 420 13.03 11.69 -12.92
CA GLY A 420 12.20 10.87 -12.02
C GLY A 420 12.96 10.52 -10.75
N SER A 421 13.62 11.51 -10.11
CA SER A 421 14.47 11.26 -8.94
C SER A 421 13.67 11.30 -7.65
N MET A 422 13.76 10.23 -6.86
CA MET A 422 13.17 10.15 -5.52
C MET A 422 14.20 10.26 -4.40
N VAL A 423 15.49 10.28 -4.74
CA VAL A 423 16.59 10.24 -3.77
C VAL A 423 17.79 11.03 -4.25
N PHE A 424 18.29 11.93 -3.41
CA PHE A 424 19.63 12.50 -3.54
C PHE A 424 20.37 12.38 -2.20
N GLN A 425 21.00 11.24 -1.97
CA GLN A 425 21.54 10.86 -0.67
C GLN A 425 23.06 11.14 -0.59
N PRO A 426 23.52 12.05 0.27
CA PRO A 426 24.93 12.14 0.61
C PRO A 426 25.36 10.97 1.51
N LEU A 427 26.58 10.47 1.31
CA LEU A 427 27.16 9.36 2.08
C LEU A 427 28.63 9.63 2.34
N GLN A 428 29.12 9.32 3.54
CA GLN A 428 30.53 9.39 3.87
C GLN A 428 31.08 7.98 4.12
N ILE A 429 32.04 7.55 3.31
CA ILE A 429 32.64 6.20 3.37
C ILE A 429 34.17 6.35 3.37
N ASN A 430 34.86 5.86 4.41
CA ASN A 430 36.33 5.98 4.54
C ASN A 430 36.86 7.41 4.30
N ASN A 431 36.20 8.42 4.87
CA ASN A 431 36.49 9.85 4.68
C ASN A 431 36.23 10.42 3.27
N TYR A 432 35.79 9.62 2.31
CA TYR A 432 35.30 10.10 1.02
C TYR A 432 33.84 10.53 1.15
N GLN A 433 33.55 11.76 0.73
CA GLN A 433 32.19 12.25 0.61
C GLN A 433 31.65 11.92 -0.78
N TYR A 434 30.58 11.13 -0.80
CA TYR A 434 29.81 10.79 -1.99
C TYR A 434 28.43 11.44 -1.93
N ALA A 435 27.76 11.51 -3.08
CA ALA A 435 26.33 11.73 -3.17
C ALA A 435 25.74 10.88 -4.30
N ILE A 436 24.62 10.22 -4.04
CA ILE A 436 23.97 9.33 -5.00
C ILE A 436 22.63 9.92 -5.40
N LEU A 437 22.47 10.24 -6.68
CA LEU A 437 21.23 10.73 -7.27
C LEU A 437 20.53 9.58 -7.99
N GLY A 438 19.46 9.08 -7.37
CA GLY A 438 18.61 8.05 -7.95
C GLY A 438 17.82 8.56 -9.15
N SER A 439 17.45 7.65 -10.05
CA SER A 439 16.68 7.97 -11.25
C SER A 439 15.74 6.81 -11.59
N ASP A 440 14.45 7.10 -11.77
CA ASP A 440 13.46 6.13 -12.24
C ASP A 440 13.48 5.99 -13.77
N TYR A 441 14.01 6.99 -14.50
CA TYR A 441 14.01 7.01 -15.98
C TYR A 441 15.38 6.77 -16.63
N SER A 442 16.46 6.73 -15.85
CA SER A 442 17.83 6.51 -16.34
C SER A 442 18.70 5.79 -15.31
N PHE A 443 20.00 5.66 -15.59
CA PHE A 443 20.97 5.22 -14.58
C PHE A 443 20.99 6.15 -13.37
N THR A 444 21.22 5.55 -12.20
CA THR A 444 21.51 6.25 -10.95
C THR A 444 22.94 6.75 -11.00
N GLN A 445 23.16 8.05 -10.74
CA GLN A 445 24.50 8.65 -10.80
C GLN A 445 25.09 8.78 -9.40
N VAL A 446 26.28 8.20 -9.20
CA VAL A 446 27.14 8.42 -8.03
C VAL A 446 28.08 9.57 -8.34
N TYR A 447 28.18 10.49 -7.40
CA TYR A 447 29.11 11.60 -7.40
C TYR A 447 30.09 11.48 -6.24
N ASN A 448 31.31 11.98 -6.42
CA ASN A 448 32.30 12.17 -5.37
C ASN A 448 32.58 13.67 -5.17
N TRP A 449 32.87 14.06 -3.93
CA TRP A 449 33.22 15.44 -3.61
C TRP A 449 34.65 15.76 -4.07
N ASP A 450 34.79 16.78 -4.90
CA ASP A 450 36.06 17.35 -5.32
C ASP A 450 36.43 18.50 -4.38
N ALA A 451 37.51 18.33 -3.62
CA ALA A 451 37.93 19.28 -2.58
C ALA A 451 38.49 20.59 -3.15
N GLU A 452 39.05 20.57 -4.37
CA GLU A 452 39.60 21.76 -5.03
C GLU A 452 38.48 22.57 -5.67
N LYS A 453 37.54 21.90 -6.32
CA LYS A 453 36.40 22.54 -6.99
C LYS A 453 35.24 22.86 -6.04
N ALA A 454 35.31 22.39 -4.78
CA ALA A 454 34.26 22.49 -3.77
C ALA A 454 32.87 22.09 -4.31
N LYS A 455 32.84 21.00 -5.09
CA LYS A 455 31.62 20.50 -5.76
C LYS A 455 31.69 18.99 -5.98
N PHE A 456 30.55 18.37 -6.15
CA PHE A 456 30.40 17.00 -6.61
C PHE A 456 30.73 16.87 -8.09
N VAL A 457 31.54 15.86 -8.42
CA VAL A 457 31.86 15.44 -9.79
C VAL A 457 31.39 14.01 -10.02
N LYS A 458 31.14 13.64 -11.28
CA LYS A 458 30.65 12.29 -11.62
C LYS A 458 31.71 11.25 -11.24
N PHE A 459 31.28 10.16 -10.63
CA PHE A 459 32.18 9.09 -10.17
C PHE A 459 31.84 7.74 -10.81
N GLN A 460 30.60 7.27 -10.62
CA GLN A 460 30.16 5.95 -11.09
C GLN A 460 28.67 6.00 -11.46
N GLU A 461 28.22 5.05 -12.29
CA GLU A 461 26.81 4.83 -12.59
C GLU A 461 26.35 3.48 -12.01
N LEU A 462 25.16 3.46 -11.42
CA LEU A 462 24.51 2.27 -10.89
C LEU A 462 23.24 2.00 -11.67
N ASN A 463 22.87 0.71 -11.77
CA ASN A 463 21.65 0.28 -12.42
C ASN A 463 20.69 -0.34 -11.39
N VAL A 464 19.83 0.50 -10.83
CA VAL A 464 18.82 0.12 -9.84
C VAL A 464 17.46 0.59 -10.35
N GLN A 465 16.48 -0.31 -10.42
CA GLN A 465 15.14 0.04 -10.89
C GLN A 465 14.39 0.81 -9.80
N ALA A 466 13.95 2.03 -10.09
CA ALA A 466 13.16 2.87 -9.19
C ALA A 466 13.73 2.97 -7.75
N PRO A 467 14.92 3.57 -7.57
CA PRO A 467 15.58 3.63 -6.27
C PRO A 467 14.80 4.49 -5.26
N ARG A 468 14.74 4.08 -3.98
CA ARG A 468 14.03 4.81 -2.91
C ARG A 468 14.88 5.20 -1.71
N SER A 469 16.06 4.61 -1.56
CA SER A 469 17.04 4.99 -0.55
C SER A 469 18.41 4.41 -0.88
N PHE A 470 19.45 5.07 -0.37
CA PHE A 470 20.82 4.56 -0.34
C PHE A 470 21.32 4.59 1.09
N THR A 471 21.87 3.49 1.59
CA THR A 471 22.30 3.41 2.99
C THR A 471 23.66 2.75 3.08
N TYR A 472 24.58 3.44 3.77
CA TYR A 472 25.90 2.92 4.07
C TYR A 472 25.84 2.03 5.30
N VAL A 473 26.46 0.85 5.21
CA VAL A 473 26.58 -0.12 6.30
C VAL A 473 28.04 -0.51 6.44
N SER A 474 28.61 -0.32 7.63
CA SER A 474 29.99 -0.70 7.95
C SER A 474 30.01 -1.89 8.90
N ILE A 475 30.66 -2.99 8.50
CA ILE A 475 30.79 -4.20 9.33
C ILE A 475 32.22 -4.69 9.20
N ASN A 476 32.95 -4.73 10.32
CA ASN A 476 34.32 -5.28 10.39
C ASN A 476 35.25 -4.76 9.28
N LYS A 477 35.32 -3.43 9.11
CA LYS A 477 36.07 -2.71 8.05
C LYS A 477 35.61 -2.99 6.61
N ARG A 478 34.51 -3.71 6.41
CA ARG A 478 33.88 -3.90 5.10
C ARG A 478 32.75 -2.88 4.96
N ASN A 479 32.74 -2.22 3.81
CA ASN A 479 31.80 -1.15 3.52
C ASN A 479 30.78 -1.65 2.50
N PHE A 480 29.52 -1.61 2.87
CA PHE A 480 28.40 -2.01 2.02
C PHE A 480 27.51 -0.81 1.74
N LEU A 481 26.93 -0.78 0.54
CA LEU A 481 25.94 0.19 0.14
C LEU A 481 24.67 -0.56 -0.25
N PHE A 482 23.60 -0.33 0.51
CA PHE A 482 22.28 -0.87 0.20
C PHE A 482 21.53 0.13 -0.68
N ALA A 483 20.95 -0.35 -1.78
CA ALA A 483 20.11 0.42 -2.68
C ALA A 483 18.71 -0.22 -2.74
N SER A 484 17.72 0.43 -2.13
CA SER A 484 16.34 -0.08 -2.15
C SER A 484 15.72 0.13 -3.53
N SER A 485 14.88 -0.82 -3.95
CA SER A 485 14.19 -0.78 -5.24
C SER A 485 12.67 -0.86 -5.02
N PHE A 486 11.92 0.07 -5.59
CA PHE A 486 10.45 0.07 -5.49
C PHE A 486 9.79 -0.99 -6.38
N LYS A 487 10.39 -1.28 -7.54
CA LYS A 487 9.80 -2.16 -8.57
C LYS A 487 10.63 -3.41 -8.88
N GLY A 488 11.94 -3.36 -8.68
CA GLY A 488 12.86 -4.46 -8.89
C GLY A 488 13.39 -5.03 -7.59
N ASN A 489 14.59 -5.62 -7.65
CA ASN A 489 15.25 -6.19 -6.47
C ASN A 489 16.08 -5.12 -5.75
N THR A 490 15.98 -5.07 -4.43
CA THR A 490 16.94 -4.33 -3.58
C THR A 490 18.34 -4.92 -3.78
N GLN A 491 19.34 -4.06 -3.94
CA GLN A 491 20.71 -4.45 -4.27
C GLN A 491 21.67 -4.09 -3.15
N ILE A 492 22.72 -4.90 -2.98
CA ILE A 492 23.80 -4.67 -2.03
C ILE A 492 25.10 -4.55 -2.83
N TYR A 493 25.77 -3.42 -2.68
CA TYR A 493 27.06 -3.14 -3.29
C TYR A 493 28.16 -3.23 -2.23
N LYS A 494 29.36 -3.61 -2.66
CA LYS A 494 30.57 -3.57 -1.84
C LYS A 494 31.43 -2.40 -2.29
N HIS A 495 31.81 -1.53 -1.36
CA HIS A 495 32.81 -0.49 -1.60
C HIS A 495 34.20 -1.10 -1.42
N VAL A 496 35.01 -1.02 -2.48
CA VAL A 496 36.38 -1.53 -2.51
C VAL A 496 37.26 -0.41 -3.05
N ILE A 497 38.30 -0.05 -2.31
CA ILE A 497 39.34 0.83 -2.82
C ILE A 497 40.33 -0.07 -3.54
N VAL A 498 40.44 0.10 -4.86
CA VAL A 498 41.49 -0.54 -5.65
C VAL A 498 42.61 0.48 -5.79
N ASP A 499 43.73 0.22 -5.14
CA ASP A 499 44.96 0.97 -5.38
C ASP A 499 45.53 0.53 -6.73
N LEU A 500 45.57 1.44 -7.70
CA LEU A 500 46.11 1.19 -9.04
C LEU A 500 47.59 1.57 -9.14
N SER A 501 48.25 1.92 -8.03
CA SER A 501 49.66 2.35 -8.02
C SER A 501 50.69 1.21 -7.86
N ALA A 502 50.30 -0.04 -8.12
CA ALA A 502 51.18 -1.21 -8.05
C ALA A 502 51.82 -1.56 -9.41
#